data_AF-A0A1F7MSL9-F1
#
_entry.id   AF-A0A1F7MSL9-F1
#
_cell.length_a   1.000
_cell.length_b   1.000
_cell.length_c   1.000
_cell.angle_alpha   90.00
_cell.angle_beta   90.00
_cell.angle_gamma   90.00
#
_symmetry.space_group_name_H-M   'P 1'
#
loop_
_entity.id
_entity.type
_entity.pdbx_description
1 polymer ?
#
loop_
_entity_poly.entity_id
_entity_poly.type
_entity_poly.pdbx_seq_one_letter_code
_entity_poly.pdbx_strand_id
1 'polypeptide(L)'
;MRRPAGVTLALLGLLLLAGCGAVPEVPAALAGLPLTHSVRGERALEDIARLHRRTILARDAFVAHYERDERVAMLYVSRAYATPLAWWQFSKMVQGIERGTPNAEGQFTHLKARQQDGLTVYSALGLGQVHYFYRSGPAIVWLAADPIVARPALDETLRRVR
;
A
#
# COMPACT_ATOMS: atom_id res chain seq x y z
N MET A 1 -23.53 54.19 -42.14
CA MET A 1 -23.88 52.75 -42.07
C MET A 1 -23.16 52.16 -40.85
N ARG A 2 -23.91 51.53 -39.94
CA ARG A 2 -23.46 51.00 -38.63
C ARG A 2 -23.16 49.50 -38.73
N ARG A 3 -22.19 49.03 -37.90
CA ARG A 3 -22.04 47.72 -37.21
C ARG A 3 -20.64 47.09 -37.41
N PRO A 4 -20.15 46.25 -36.48
CA PRO A 4 -20.04 46.49 -35.04
C PRO A 4 -18.67 46.05 -34.46
N ALA A 5 -18.37 46.50 -33.25
CA ALA A 5 -17.28 45.98 -32.44
C ALA A 5 -17.55 44.51 -32.04
N GLY A 6 -16.61 43.62 -32.36
CA GLY A 6 -16.58 42.25 -31.85
C GLY A 6 -15.54 42.14 -30.74
N VAL A 7 -15.99 42.18 -29.49
CA VAL A 7 -15.18 41.83 -28.32
C VAL A 7 -15.09 40.30 -28.31
N THR A 8 -13.94 39.75 -28.70
CA THR A 8 -13.68 38.32 -28.57
C THR A 8 -13.16 38.06 -27.16
N LEU A 9 -14.08 37.80 -26.24
CA LEU A 9 -13.79 37.29 -24.90
C LEU A 9 -13.40 35.81 -25.05
N ALA A 10 -12.11 35.52 -25.19
CA ALA A 10 -11.62 34.14 -25.17
C ALA A 10 -11.63 33.64 -23.71
N LEU A 11 -12.64 32.82 -23.38
CA LEU A 11 -12.75 32.13 -22.10
C LEU A 11 -11.49 31.29 -21.83
N LEU A 12 -10.74 31.66 -20.80
CA LEU A 12 -9.80 30.73 -20.14
C LEU A 12 -10.60 29.60 -19.49
N GLY A 13 -10.67 28.46 -20.15
CA GLY A 13 -11.11 27.20 -19.56
C GLY A 13 -10.09 26.73 -18.54
N LEU A 14 -10.33 27.03 -17.27
CA LEU A 14 -9.56 26.50 -16.14
C LEU A 14 -9.85 24.99 -16.01
N LEU A 15 -9.00 24.17 -16.63
CA LEU A 15 -8.96 22.72 -16.41
C LEU A 15 -8.48 22.45 -14.97
N LEU A 16 -9.43 22.41 -14.03
CA LEU A 16 -9.23 21.81 -12.72
C LEU A 16 -9.04 20.30 -12.91
N LEU A 17 -7.80 19.88 -13.16
CA LEU A 17 -7.37 18.51 -12.96
C LEU A 17 -7.42 18.22 -11.46
N ALA A 18 -8.62 17.98 -10.93
CA ALA A 18 -8.79 17.25 -9.70
C ALA A 18 -8.27 15.83 -9.97
N GLY A 19 -6.97 15.63 -9.77
CA GLY A 19 -6.36 14.32 -9.69
C GLY A 19 -6.93 13.59 -8.49
N CYS A 20 -8.13 13.04 -8.63
CA CYS A 20 -8.58 11.93 -7.80
C CYS A 20 -7.59 10.80 -8.07
N GLY A 21 -6.52 10.73 -7.27
CA GLY A 21 -5.61 9.59 -7.29
C GLY A 21 -6.46 8.33 -7.19
N ALA A 22 -6.48 7.55 -8.27
CA ALA A 22 -7.25 6.33 -8.35
C ALA A 22 -6.80 5.40 -7.23
N VAL A 23 -7.76 4.69 -6.63
CA VAL A 23 -7.45 3.66 -5.64
C VAL A 23 -6.60 2.60 -6.34
N PRO A 24 -5.45 2.18 -5.80
CA PRO A 24 -4.67 1.11 -6.41
C PRO A 24 -5.55 -0.14 -6.56
N GLU A 25 -5.66 -0.64 -7.79
CA GLU A 25 -6.44 -1.85 -8.04
C GLU A 25 -5.78 -3.04 -7.35
N VAL A 26 -6.60 -3.96 -6.84
CA VAL A 26 -6.09 -5.23 -6.29
C VAL A 26 -5.61 -6.08 -7.47
N PRO A 27 -4.33 -6.46 -7.51
CA PRO A 27 -3.83 -7.34 -8.56
C PRO A 27 -4.63 -8.65 -8.62
N ALA A 28 -4.93 -9.13 -9.84
CA ALA A 28 -5.60 -10.41 -10.02
C ALA A 28 -4.69 -11.63 -9.72
N ALA A 29 -3.37 -11.41 -9.70
CA ALA A 29 -2.36 -12.39 -9.35
C ALA A 29 -1.10 -11.71 -8.82
N LEU A 30 -0.26 -12.43 -8.09
CA LEU A 30 1.04 -11.96 -7.62
C LEU A 30 2.02 -13.13 -7.58
N ALA A 31 3.19 -12.99 -8.20
CA ALA A 31 4.21 -14.05 -8.36
C ALA A 31 3.67 -15.37 -8.92
N GLY A 32 2.72 -15.29 -9.86
CA GLY A 32 2.04 -16.47 -10.42
C GLY A 32 0.97 -17.10 -9.51
N LEU A 33 0.79 -16.57 -8.29
CA LEU A 33 -0.29 -16.97 -7.40
C LEU A 33 -1.57 -16.20 -7.77
N PRO A 34 -2.69 -16.88 -8.07
CA PRO A 34 -3.96 -16.23 -8.34
C PRO A 34 -4.54 -15.60 -7.07
N LEU A 35 -5.28 -14.50 -7.23
CA LEU A 35 -6.07 -13.92 -6.14
C LEU A 35 -7.17 -14.90 -5.75
N THR A 36 -7.18 -15.34 -4.49
CA THR A 36 -8.20 -16.24 -3.94
C THR A 36 -9.23 -15.50 -3.12
N HIS A 37 -8.82 -14.43 -2.42
CA HIS A 37 -9.71 -13.62 -1.61
C HIS A 37 -9.24 -12.16 -1.55
N SER A 38 -10.18 -11.22 -1.47
CA SER A 38 -9.85 -9.82 -1.17
C SER A 38 -10.95 -9.11 -0.40
N VAL A 39 -10.54 -8.24 0.51
CA VAL A 39 -11.39 -7.32 1.27
C VAL A 39 -10.98 -5.88 0.94
N ARG A 40 -11.93 -4.95 0.87
CA ARG A 40 -11.69 -3.54 0.56
C ARG A 40 -12.46 -2.62 1.50
N GLY A 41 -12.02 -1.35 1.55
CA GLY A 41 -12.70 -0.28 2.27
C GLY A 41 -12.68 -0.49 3.78
N GLU A 42 -13.80 -0.22 4.45
CA GLU A 42 -13.92 -0.27 5.92
C GLU A 42 -13.56 -1.63 6.50
N ARG A 43 -14.01 -2.73 5.87
CA ARG A 43 -13.68 -4.09 6.33
C ARG A 43 -12.17 -4.36 6.30
N ALA A 44 -11.47 -3.87 5.28
CA ALA A 44 -10.01 -4.01 5.20
C ALA A 44 -9.30 -3.16 6.27
N LEU A 45 -9.85 -1.98 6.60
CA LEU A 45 -9.34 -1.14 7.69
C LEU A 45 -9.54 -1.82 9.05
N GLU A 46 -10.68 -2.48 9.26
CA GLU A 46 -10.93 -3.28 10.45
C GLU A 46 -9.95 -4.45 10.57
N ASP A 47 -9.69 -5.17 9.47
CA ASP A 47 -8.71 -6.27 9.44
C ASP A 47 -7.32 -5.76 9.87
N ILE A 48 -6.85 -4.68 9.24
CA ILE A 48 -5.55 -4.04 9.57
C ILE A 48 -5.53 -3.51 11.01
N ALA A 49 -6.63 -2.93 11.50
CA ALA A 49 -6.72 -2.44 12.87
C ALA A 49 -6.62 -3.58 13.90
N ARG A 50 -7.25 -4.74 13.62
CA ARG A 50 -7.12 -5.94 14.46
C ARG A 50 -5.67 -6.42 14.50
N LEU A 51 -4.96 -6.44 13.37
CA LEU A 51 -3.54 -6.78 13.32
C LEU A 51 -2.69 -5.89 14.23
N HIS A 52 -2.93 -4.58 14.20
CA HIS A 52 -2.18 -3.62 15.01
C HIS A 52 -2.70 -3.42 16.45
N ARG A 53 -3.79 -4.10 16.83
CA ARG A 53 -4.53 -3.92 18.09
C ARG A 53 -4.85 -2.45 18.39
N ARG A 54 -5.12 -1.67 17.35
CA ARG A 54 -5.42 -0.23 17.44
C ARG A 54 -6.07 0.25 16.15
N THR A 55 -6.82 1.35 16.24
CA THR A 55 -7.37 2.02 15.05
C THR A 55 -6.27 2.62 14.19
N ILE A 56 -6.35 2.41 12.88
CA ILE A 56 -5.48 3.04 11.88
C ILE A 56 -6.29 4.08 11.12
N LEU A 57 -5.84 5.34 11.16
CA LEU A 57 -6.49 6.44 10.44
C LEU A 57 -6.10 6.41 8.96
N ALA A 58 -6.94 5.84 8.12
CA ALA A 58 -6.75 5.79 6.68
C ALA A 58 -8.06 6.10 5.94
N ARG A 59 -7.94 6.58 4.71
CA ARG A 59 -9.04 6.90 3.80
C ARG A 59 -9.67 5.64 3.22
N ASP A 60 -8.84 4.68 2.83
CA ASP A 60 -9.25 3.35 2.40
C ASP A 60 -8.11 2.35 2.56
N ALA A 61 -8.46 1.07 2.35
CA ALA A 61 -7.51 -0.02 2.34
C ALA A 61 -8.02 -1.19 1.49
N PHE A 62 -7.12 -2.12 1.20
CA PHE A 62 -7.48 -3.47 0.81
C PHE A 62 -6.53 -4.49 1.45
N VAL A 63 -7.04 -5.71 1.59
CA VAL A 63 -6.27 -6.91 1.94
C VAL A 63 -6.53 -7.94 0.86
N ALA A 64 -5.49 -8.54 0.32
CA ALA A 64 -5.58 -9.50 -0.78
C ALA A 64 -4.76 -10.75 -0.48
N HIS A 65 -5.37 -11.92 -0.68
CA HIS A 65 -4.78 -13.23 -0.46
C HIS A 65 -4.56 -13.91 -1.81
N TYR A 66 -3.35 -14.42 -2.01
CA TYR A 66 -2.95 -15.11 -3.22
C TYR A 66 -2.41 -16.48 -2.87
N GLU A 67 -2.96 -17.53 -3.48
CA GLU A 67 -2.64 -18.90 -3.07
C GLU A 67 -2.63 -19.88 -4.26
N ARG A 68 -1.65 -20.78 -4.28
CA ARG A 68 -1.56 -21.94 -5.19
C ARG A 68 -0.56 -22.95 -4.64
N ASP A 69 -0.90 -24.24 -4.69
CA ASP A 69 0.02 -25.35 -4.36
C ASP A 69 0.80 -25.10 -3.05
N GLU A 70 0.06 -24.80 -1.97
CA GLU A 70 0.58 -24.48 -0.62
C GLU A 70 1.43 -23.20 -0.52
N ARG A 71 1.59 -22.45 -1.61
CA ARG A 71 2.23 -21.13 -1.60
C ARG A 71 1.22 -20.04 -1.34
N VAL A 72 1.58 -19.12 -0.46
CA VAL A 72 0.75 -18.02 -0.02
C VAL A 72 1.50 -16.69 -0.12
N ALA A 73 0.79 -15.66 -0.56
CA ALA A 73 1.17 -14.26 -0.37
C ALA A 73 -0.06 -13.45 0.07
N MET A 74 0.15 -12.50 0.97
CA MET A 74 -0.85 -11.59 1.49
C MET A 74 -0.37 -10.15 1.29
N LEU A 75 -1.19 -9.33 0.65
CA LEU A 75 -0.90 -7.93 0.37
C LEU A 75 -1.90 -7.04 1.12
N TYR A 76 -1.37 -6.24 2.03
CA TYR A 76 -2.12 -5.24 2.79
C TYR A 76 -1.71 -3.86 2.27
N VAL A 77 -2.68 -3.06 1.87
CA VAL A 77 -2.45 -1.69 1.44
C VAL A 77 -3.42 -0.79 2.17
N SER A 78 -2.90 0.23 2.84
CA SER A 78 -3.71 1.30 3.43
C SER A 78 -3.26 2.63 2.88
N ARG A 79 -4.19 3.57 2.78
CA ARG A 79 -3.90 4.91 2.27
C ARG A 79 -4.32 5.95 3.27
N ALA A 80 -3.37 6.70 3.80
CA ALA A 80 -3.67 7.80 4.70
C ALA A 80 -4.40 8.95 3.98
N TYR A 81 -5.08 9.79 4.76
CA TYR A 81 -5.70 11.01 4.23
C TYR A 81 -4.69 12.01 3.67
N ALA A 82 -3.44 11.96 4.12
CA ALA A 82 -2.36 12.83 3.67
C ALA A 82 -0.99 12.14 3.77
N THR A 83 -0.06 12.54 2.91
CA THR A 83 1.32 12.02 2.89
C THR A 83 2.07 12.16 4.22
N PRO A 84 2.00 13.29 4.95
CA PRO A 84 2.64 13.40 6.27
C PRO A 84 2.08 12.41 7.30
N LEU A 85 0.78 12.12 7.24
CA LEU A 85 0.15 11.13 8.12
C LEU A 85 0.66 9.73 7.81
N ALA A 86 0.73 9.35 6.53
CA ALA A 86 1.32 8.06 6.11
C ALA A 86 2.78 7.93 6.56
N TRP A 87 3.57 9.00 6.43
CA TRP A 87 4.95 9.02 6.90
C TRP A 87 5.06 8.78 8.40
N TRP A 88 4.24 9.45 9.20
CA TRP A 88 4.22 9.27 10.65
C TRP A 88 3.79 7.85 11.05
N GLN A 89 2.70 7.34 10.45
CA GLN A 89 2.20 5.99 10.70
C GLN A 89 3.25 4.92 10.35
N PHE A 90 3.84 5.03 9.17
CA PHE A 90 4.88 4.12 8.70
C PHE A 90 6.12 4.15 9.63
N SER A 91 6.55 5.35 10.04
CA SER A 91 7.68 5.50 10.96
C SER A 91 7.42 4.84 12.31
N LYS A 92 6.19 4.95 12.83
CA LYS A 92 5.79 4.27 14.07
C LYS A 92 5.78 2.74 13.92
N MET A 93 5.35 2.25 12.76
CA MET A 93 5.39 0.81 12.45
C MET A 93 6.82 0.28 12.42
N VAL A 94 7.73 0.95 11.71
CA VAL A 94 9.17 0.59 11.65
C VAL A 94 9.80 0.60 13.04
N GLN A 95 9.59 1.68 13.82
CA GLN A 95 10.12 1.78 15.19
C GLN A 95 9.56 0.69 16.12
N GLY A 96 8.30 0.30 15.93
CA GLY A 96 7.68 -0.79 16.70
C GLY A 96 8.40 -2.11 16.44
N ILE A 97 8.66 -2.43 15.17
CA ILE A 97 9.37 -3.65 14.77
C ILE A 97 10.83 -3.64 15.25
N GLU A 98 11.51 -2.51 15.12
CA GLU A 98 12.89 -2.34 15.59
C GLU A 98 13.03 -2.59 17.10
N ARG A 99 12.03 -2.19 17.89
CA ARG A 99 11.97 -2.45 19.34
C ARG A 99 11.46 -3.85 19.70
N GLY A 100 11.14 -4.70 18.73
CA GLY A 100 10.56 -6.02 18.96
C GLY A 100 9.14 -6.00 19.53
N THR A 101 8.38 -4.92 19.30
CA THR A 101 7.00 -4.81 19.77
C THR A 101 6.11 -5.81 19.01
N PRO A 102 5.41 -6.74 19.70
CA PRO A 102 4.53 -7.68 19.04
C PRO A 102 3.28 -6.98 18.48
N ASN A 103 2.74 -7.52 17.38
CA ASN A 103 1.40 -7.22 16.89
C ASN A 103 0.41 -8.34 17.34
N ALA A 104 -0.77 -8.42 16.72
CA ALA A 104 -1.72 -9.48 17.03
C ALA A 104 -1.24 -10.89 16.67
N GLU A 105 -0.38 -11.02 15.66
CA GLU A 105 0.08 -12.29 15.11
C GLU A 105 1.41 -12.75 15.72
N GLY A 106 2.28 -11.82 16.14
CA GLY A 106 3.55 -12.16 16.76
C GLY A 106 4.59 -11.04 16.73
N GLN A 107 5.85 -11.43 16.83
CA GLN A 107 7.01 -10.52 16.71
C GLN A 107 7.71 -10.75 15.37
N PHE A 108 8.27 -9.67 14.84
CA PHE A 108 9.08 -9.70 13.63
C PHE A 108 10.55 -9.48 13.98
N THR A 109 11.45 -10.14 13.27
CA THR A 109 12.89 -10.09 13.51
C THR A 109 13.65 -9.78 12.23
N HIS A 110 14.97 -9.58 12.35
CA HIS A 110 15.87 -9.37 11.21
C HIS A 110 15.47 -8.19 10.32
N LEU A 111 15.02 -7.09 10.94
CA LEU A 111 14.65 -5.87 10.23
C LEU A 111 15.86 -5.34 9.42
N LYS A 112 15.66 -5.17 8.12
CA LYS A 112 16.64 -4.57 7.22
C LYS A 112 15.95 -3.54 6.32
N ALA A 113 16.69 -2.51 5.93
CA ALA A 113 16.23 -1.52 4.96
C ALA A 113 17.13 -1.56 3.73
N ARG A 114 16.54 -1.34 2.55
CA ARG A 114 17.28 -1.14 1.30
C ARG A 114 16.56 -0.12 0.41
N GLN A 115 17.33 0.59 -0.41
CA GLN A 115 16.78 1.41 -1.48
C GLN A 115 16.48 0.54 -2.70
N GLN A 116 15.26 0.63 -3.24
CA GLN A 116 14.86 0.01 -4.50
C GLN A 116 13.88 0.94 -5.22
N ASP A 117 14.21 1.30 -6.47
CA ASP A 117 13.41 2.16 -7.34
C ASP A 117 12.93 3.49 -6.72
N GLY A 118 13.79 4.13 -5.92
CA GLY A 118 13.48 5.38 -5.24
C GLY A 118 12.66 5.23 -3.95
N LEU A 119 12.33 4.01 -3.55
CA LEU A 119 11.64 3.69 -2.31
C LEU A 119 12.59 3.06 -1.29
N THR A 120 12.40 3.38 -0.01
CA THR A 120 12.99 2.62 1.08
C THR A 120 12.09 1.42 1.38
N VAL A 121 12.56 0.23 1.02
CA VAL A 121 11.87 -1.04 1.28
C VAL A 121 12.49 -1.69 2.49
N TYR A 122 11.66 -1.96 3.49
CA TYR A 122 12.04 -2.73 4.66
C TYR A 122 11.69 -4.19 4.47
N SER A 123 12.47 -5.07 5.09
CA SER A 123 12.20 -6.50 5.17
C SER A 123 12.32 -7.02 6.59
N ALA A 124 11.49 -7.98 6.96
CA ALA A 124 11.56 -8.68 8.25
C ALA A 124 11.13 -10.16 8.08
N LEU A 125 11.42 -10.97 9.10
CA LEU A 125 11.00 -12.38 9.18
C LEU A 125 9.99 -12.56 10.32
N GLY A 126 8.94 -13.33 10.06
CA GLY A 126 7.91 -13.67 11.05
C GLY A 126 6.97 -14.74 10.50
N LEU A 127 6.41 -15.58 11.37
CA LEU A 127 5.32 -16.51 11.02
C LEU A 127 5.61 -17.44 9.82
N GLY A 128 6.88 -17.80 9.59
CA GLY A 128 7.29 -18.61 8.44
C GLY A 128 7.35 -17.87 7.10
N GLN A 129 7.06 -16.56 7.09
CA GLN A 129 7.02 -15.72 5.90
C GLN A 129 8.13 -14.66 5.89
N VAL A 130 8.40 -14.16 4.69
CA VAL A 130 9.20 -12.96 4.48
C VAL A 130 8.24 -11.79 4.33
N HIS A 131 8.47 -10.75 5.11
CA HIS A 131 7.69 -9.53 5.08
C HIS A 131 8.46 -8.45 4.35
N TYR A 132 7.79 -7.71 3.48
CA TYR A 132 8.28 -6.49 2.89
C TYR A 132 7.29 -5.37 3.11
N PHE A 133 7.79 -4.19 3.44
CA PHE A 133 6.92 -3.04 3.62
C PHE A 133 7.61 -1.74 3.25
N TYR A 134 6.83 -0.84 2.68
CA TYR A 134 7.28 0.46 2.21
C TYR A 134 6.13 1.45 2.20
N ARG A 135 6.47 2.72 2.00
CA ARG A 135 5.51 3.79 1.80
C ARG A 135 5.76 4.41 0.43
N SER A 136 4.69 4.69 -0.30
CA SER A 136 4.74 5.49 -1.51
C SER A 136 3.63 6.54 -1.48
N GLY A 137 4.02 7.82 -1.44
CA GLY A 137 3.08 8.92 -1.18
C GLY A 137 2.23 8.70 0.09
N PRO A 138 0.89 8.74 0.01
CA PRO A 138 0.00 8.45 1.14
C PRO A 138 -0.24 6.95 1.37
N ALA A 139 0.26 6.04 0.51
CA ALA A 139 0.05 4.61 0.63
C ALA A 139 1.13 3.96 1.50
N ILE A 140 0.71 3.03 2.36
CA ILE A 140 1.55 2.11 3.13
C ILE A 140 1.23 0.71 2.63
N VAL A 141 2.27 0.00 2.18
CA VAL A 141 2.17 -1.34 1.61
C VAL A 141 2.91 -2.32 2.50
N TRP A 142 2.27 -3.45 2.79
CA TRP A 142 2.85 -4.57 3.51
C TRP A 142 2.53 -5.87 2.76
N LEU A 143 3.58 -6.57 2.34
CA LEU A 143 3.53 -7.87 1.68
C LEU A 143 4.10 -8.91 2.65
N ALA A 144 3.32 -9.94 2.96
CA ALA A 144 3.77 -11.14 3.65
C ALA A 144 3.73 -12.29 2.64
N ALA A 145 4.83 -13.01 2.43
CA ALA A 145 4.88 -14.03 1.39
C ALA A 145 5.79 -15.18 1.79
N ASP A 146 5.47 -16.38 1.32
CA ASP A 146 6.33 -17.54 1.52
C ASP A 146 7.72 -17.30 0.92
N PRO A 147 8.80 -17.81 1.55
CA PRO A 147 10.17 -17.51 1.15
C PRO A 147 10.48 -17.76 -0.33
N ILE A 148 9.85 -18.78 -0.93
CA ILE A 148 10.06 -19.17 -2.33
C ILE A 148 9.49 -18.15 -3.32
N VAL A 149 8.38 -17.50 -2.98
CA VAL A 149 7.69 -16.53 -3.86
C VAL A 149 7.90 -15.08 -3.42
N ALA A 150 8.53 -14.83 -2.27
CA ALA A 150 8.60 -13.52 -1.65
C ALA A 150 9.28 -12.45 -2.53
N ARG A 151 10.42 -12.76 -3.14
CA ARG A 151 11.13 -11.82 -4.03
C ARG A 151 10.34 -11.48 -5.31
N PRO A 152 9.88 -12.45 -6.11
CA PRO A 152 9.07 -12.12 -7.29
C PRO A 152 7.77 -11.39 -6.91
N ALA A 153 7.16 -11.73 -5.77
CA ALA A 153 5.97 -11.03 -5.28
C ALA A 153 6.26 -9.57 -4.93
N LEU A 154 7.40 -9.28 -4.29
CA LEU A 154 7.83 -7.91 -4.02
C LEU A 154 8.04 -7.12 -5.31
N ASP A 155 8.78 -7.69 -6.28
CA ASP A 155 9.10 -6.97 -7.52
C ASP A 155 7.83 -6.63 -8.31
N GLU A 156 6.84 -7.51 -8.32
CA GLU A 156 5.54 -7.25 -8.94
C GLU A 156 4.70 -6.24 -8.15
N THR A 157 4.73 -6.30 -6.82
CA THR A 157 4.07 -5.33 -5.94
C THR A 157 4.62 -3.92 -6.17
N LEU A 158 5.94 -3.76 -6.24
CA LEU A 158 6.60 -2.48 -6.50
C LEU A 158 6.29 -1.89 -7.88
N ARG A 159 5.91 -2.71 -8.87
CA ARG A 159 5.48 -2.24 -10.20
C ARG A 159 4.03 -1.80 -10.23
N ARG A 160 3.18 -2.39 -9.38
CA ARG A 160 1.72 -2.20 -9.41
C ARG A 160 1.19 -1.24 -8.35
N VAL A 161 1.87 -1.15 -7.21
CA VAL A 161 1.38 -0.42 -6.03
C VAL A 161 2.44 0.60 -5.58
N ARG A 162 2.46 1.74 -6.25
CA ARG A 162 3.23 2.94 -5.87
C ARG A 162 2.29 4.13 -5.64
#